data_AF-G4U1C2-F1
#
_entry.id   AF-G4U1C2-F1
#
_cell.length_a   1.000
_cell.length_b   1.000
_cell.length_c   1.000
_cell.angle_alpha   90.00
_cell.angle_beta   90.00
_cell.angle_gamma   90.00
#
_symmetry.space_group_name_H-M   'P 1'
#
loop_
_entity.id
_entity.type
_entity.pdbx_description
1 polymer ?
#
loop_
_entity_poly.entity_id
_entity_poly.type
_entity_poly.pdbx_seq_one_letter_code
_entity_poly.pdbx_strand_id
1 'polypeptide(L)'
;MSRTDGLKFNICQLESSFYLNRDILNLKTRISRLIPKALRYASSHWLFHVAETDDTWRSMVKRELQQIIQAPHVLYWMEVLSFTGGVPRAIAGLRAIRRHIGAEMWDKASMDQIRRFIMTFSVPIQESAPHIYISALPFAPIKSILHIEGAKRYRNLLRVAEGLEEMYSGLPSSLRGHESRVNAVGFSPDGSQIVSGSDDNTIRLWDAATGQAVGEPLRGHESEVSAVGFSPDGSQIVSGSWDKTIRLWDAATGQAVGEPLRGHESAVRAVGFSPDGSQIVSGSEDNTIRLWNTETVIRCKSEYLRPG
;
A
#
# COMPACT_ATOMS: atom_id res chain seq x y z
N MET A 1 -21.74 -26.71 6.25
CA MET A 1 -20.53 -26.43 5.45
C MET A 1 -19.43 -27.37 5.89
N SER A 2 -18.81 -28.07 4.95
CA SER A 2 -17.71 -29.00 5.20
C SER A 2 -16.55 -28.28 5.91
N ARG A 3 -15.89 -28.95 6.86
CA ARG A 3 -14.70 -28.44 7.60
C ARG A 3 -13.49 -28.10 6.69
N THR A 4 -13.59 -28.30 5.38
CA THR A 4 -12.54 -28.04 4.39
C THR A 4 -12.76 -26.80 3.50
N ASP A 5 -13.94 -26.17 3.57
CA ASP A 5 -14.33 -25.00 2.76
C ASP A 5 -14.22 -23.71 3.57
N GLY A 6 -12.99 -23.20 3.73
CA GLY A 6 -12.77 -21.97 4.48
C GLY A 6 -11.32 -21.49 4.42
N LEU A 7 -11.05 -20.42 5.16
CA LEU A 7 -9.71 -19.88 5.36
C LEU A 7 -8.80 -20.96 5.96
N LYS A 8 -7.65 -21.21 5.32
CA LYS A 8 -6.65 -22.18 5.78
C LYS A 8 -5.26 -21.76 5.32
N PHE A 9 -4.26 -22.25 6.05
CA PHE A 9 -2.85 -22.05 5.70
C PHE A 9 -2.55 -22.62 4.32
N ASN A 10 -1.78 -21.87 3.54
CA ASN A 10 -1.32 -22.24 2.21
C ASN A 10 -2.48 -22.69 1.30
N ILE A 11 -3.52 -21.85 1.20
CA ILE A 11 -4.77 -22.22 0.51
C ILE A 11 -4.57 -22.58 -0.97
N CYS A 12 -3.56 -21.98 -1.61
CA CYS A 12 -3.17 -22.24 -3.00
C CYS A 12 -2.08 -23.31 -3.15
N GLN A 13 -1.70 -24.01 -2.07
CA GLN A 13 -0.74 -25.12 -2.07
C GLN A 13 0.60 -24.75 -2.72
N LEU A 14 1.14 -23.59 -2.36
CA LEU A 14 2.45 -23.15 -2.80
C LEU A 14 3.53 -24.07 -2.25
N GLU A 15 4.47 -24.44 -3.12
CA GLU A 15 5.57 -25.34 -2.83
C GLU A 15 6.75 -24.64 -2.17
N SER A 16 6.85 -23.32 -2.36
CA SER A 16 8.00 -22.54 -1.91
C SER A 16 7.61 -21.09 -1.59
N SER A 17 8.40 -20.47 -0.70
CA SER A 17 8.34 -19.03 -0.42
C SER A 17 9.27 -18.19 -1.30
N PHE A 18 10.09 -18.79 -2.17
CA PHE A 18 11.10 -18.06 -2.96
C PHE A 18 10.54 -17.26 -4.13
N TYR A 19 9.35 -17.61 -4.62
CA TYR A 19 8.77 -16.99 -5.80
C TYR A 19 7.74 -15.94 -5.42
N LEU A 20 7.73 -14.85 -6.19
CA LEU A 20 6.63 -13.89 -6.14
C LEU A 20 5.38 -14.56 -6.71
N ASN A 21 4.21 -14.15 -6.23
CA ASN A 21 2.91 -14.61 -6.71
C ASN A 21 2.83 -14.57 -8.25
N ARG A 22 3.39 -13.53 -8.87
CA ARG A 22 3.41 -13.37 -10.34
C ARG A 22 4.24 -14.42 -11.08
N ASP A 23 5.23 -15.01 -10.42
CA ASP A 23 6.17 -15.98 -11.00
C ASP A 23 5.75 -17.44 -10.77
N ILE A 24 4.68 -17.66 -9.98
CA ILE A 24 4.18 -19.01 -9.68
C ILE A 24 3.36 -19.55 -10.86
N LEU A 25 3.90 -20.61 -11.48
CA LEU A 25 3.24 -21.33 -12.56
C LEU A 25 1.85 -21.84 -12.13
N ASN A 26 0.85 -21.62 -12.99
CA ASN A 26 -0.54 -22.04 -12.79
C ASN A 26 -1.25 -21.40 -11.58
N LEU A 27 -0.71 -20.35 -10.95
CA LEU A 27 -1.35 -19.72 -9.78
C LEU A 27 -2.80 -19.29 -10.07
N LYS A 28 -3.07 -18.70 -11.24
CA LYS A 28 -4.43 -18.30 -11.65
C LYS A 28 -5.43 -19.46 -11.65
N THR A 29 -4.98 -20.63 -12.12
CA THR A 29 -5.79 -21.87 -12.12
C THR A 29 -6.00 -22.39 -10.70
N ARG A 30 -4.96 -22.35 -9.86
CA ARG A 30 -5.04 -22.72 -8.44
C ARG A 30 -6.03 -21.84 -7.69
N ILE A 31 -5.95 -20.52 -7.85
CA ILE A 31 -6.89 -19.55 -7.27
C ILE A 31 -8.33 -19.88 -7.67
N SER A 32 -8.56 -20.11 -8.96
CA SER A 32 -9.91 -20.39 -9.49
C SER A 32 -10.51 -21.69 -8.93
N ARG A 33 -9.67 -22.70 -8.71
CA ARG A 33 -10.06 -24.03 -8.20
C ARG A 33 -10.18 -24.08 -6.68
N LEU A 34 -9.25 -23.46 -5.96
CA LEU A 34 -9.05 -23.63 -4.52
C LEU A 34 -9.64 -22.51 -3.67
N ILE A 35 -9.91 -21.34 -4.26
CA ILE A 35 -10.57 -20.22 -3.57
C ILE A 35 -11.97 -20.01 -4.17
N PRO A 36 -13.04 -20.52 -3.51
CA PRO A 36 -14.41 -20.38 -3.99
C PRO A 36 -14.79 -18.91 -4.25
N LYS A 37 -15.65 -18.66 -5.25
CA LYS A 37 -16.13 -17.29 -5.56
C LYS A 37 -16.73 -16.60 -4.32
N ALA A 38 -17.48 -17.35 -3.51
CA ALA A 38 -18.05 -16.85 -2.26
C ALA A 38 -16.97 -16.42 -1.25
N LEU A 39 -15.87 -17.18 -1.12
CA LEU A 39 -14.76 -16.82 -0.23
C LEU A 39 -14.00 -15.59 -0.73
N ARG A 40 -13.79 -15.46 -2.05
CA ARG A 40 -13.18 -14.27 -2.66
C ARG A 40 -14.01 -13.02 -2.39
N TYR A 41 -15.32 -13.13 -2.61
CA TYR A 41 -16.27 -12.06 -2.35
C TYR A 41 -16.27 -11.70 -0.86
N ALA A 42 -16.49 -12.68 0.03
CA ALA A 42 -16.52 -12.45 1.46
C ALA A 42 -15.22 -11.78 1.94
N SER A 43 -14.06 -12.31 1.56
CA SER A 43 -12.75 -11.77 1.95
C SER A 43 -12.54 -10.32 1.53
N SER A 44 -13.13 -9.91 0.41
CA SER A 44 -12.99 -8.56 -0.15
C SER A 44 -14.04 -7.57 0.36
N HIS A 45 -15.20 -8.05 0.85
CA HIS A 45 -16.37 -7.20 1.08
C HIS A 45 -16.93 -7.25 2.50
N TRP A 46 -16.61 -8.25 3.32
CA TRP A 46 -17.21 -8.40 4.64
C TRP A 46 -17.06 -7.15 5.51
N LEU A 47 -15.94 -6.45 5.41
CA LEU A 47 -15.69 -5.23 6.18
C LEU A 47 -16.66 -4.09 5.85
N PHE A 48 -17.01 -3.94 4.57
CA PHE A 48 -17.92 -2.89 4.12
C PHE A 48 -19.36 -3.21 4.50
N HIS A 49 -19.77 -4.47 4.30
CA HIS A 49 -21.08 -4.94 4.72
C HIS A 49 -21.30 -4.67 6.22
N VAL A 50 -20.31 -5.02 7.04
CA VAL A 50 -20.41 -4.79 8.48
C VAL A 50 -20.43 -3.30 8.83
N ALA A 51 -19.69 -2.46 8.10
CA ALA A 51 -19.73 -1.02 8.30
C ALA A 51 -21.11 -0.40 7.96
N GLU A 52 -21.87 -1.02 7.06
CA GLU A 52 -23.18 -0.52 6.60
C GLU A 52 -24.39 -1.13 7.32
N THR A 53 -24.25 -2.29 7.96
CA THR A 53 -25.35 -2.95 8.70
C THR A 53 -25.60 -2.32 10.07
N ASP A 54 -26.82 -2.46 10.59
CA ASP A 54 -27.20 -2.01 11.94
C ASP A 54 -26.55 -2.84 13.08
N ASP A 55 -26.68 -2.32 14.31
CA ASP A 55 -26.07 -2.90 15.50
C ASP A 55 -26.68 -4.24 15.93
N THR A 56 -27.93 -4.52 15.54
CA THR A 56 -28.59 -5.80 15.80
C THR A 56 -27.92 -6.92 15.00
N TRP A 57 -27.74 -6.72 13.70
CA TRP A 57 -27.03 -7.68 12.85
C TRP A 57 -25.57 -7.84 13.25
N ARG A 58 -24.87 -6.73 13.55
CA ARG A 58 -23.48 -6.77 14.02
C ARG A 58 -23.32 -7.63 15.28
N SER A 59 -24.29 -7.56 16.20
CA SER A 59 -24.29 -8.36 17.42
C SER A 59 -24.48 -9.85 17.14
N MET A 60 -25.31 -10.20 16.14
CA MET A 60 -25.56 -11.61 15.76
C MET A 60 -24.33 -12.31 15.18
N VAL A 61 -23.52 -11.61 14.39
CA VAL A 61 -22.33 -12.18 13.74
C VAL A 61 -21.02 -11.83 14.47
N LYS A 62 -21.11 -11.19 15.64
CA LYS A 62 -19.96 -10.68 16.39
C LYS A 62 -18.89 -11.75 16.63
N ARG A 63 -19.31 -12.95 17.02
CA ARG A 63 -18.40 -14.06 17.34
C ARG A 63 -17.64 -14.54 16.10
N GLU A 64 -18.33 -14.70 14.99
CA GLU A 64 -17.76 -15.14 13.71
C GLU A 64 -16.77 -14.09 13.18
N LEU A 65 -17.11 -12.80 13.31
CA LEU A 65 -16.21 -11.72 12.92
C LEU A 65 -14.98 -11.63 13.84
N GLN A 66 -15.16 -11.82 15.15
CA GLN A 66 -14.06 -11.91 16.10
C GLN A 66 -13.10 -13.06 15.76
N GLN A 67 -13.62 -14.20 15.29
CA GLN A 67 -12.79 -15.32 14.86
C GLN A 67 -11.94 -14.98 13.62
N ILE A 68 -12.50 -14.25 12.65
CA ILE A 68 -11.78 -13.86 11.41
C ILE A 68 -10.60 -12.94 11.72
N ILE A 69 -10.75 -12.02 12.68
CA ILE A 69 -9.70 -11.03 13.02
C ILE A 69 -8.65 -11.56 14.00
N GLN A 70 -8.81 -12.80 14.49
CA GLN A 70 -7.84 -13.47 15.36
C GLN A 70 -6.95 -14.42 14.57
N ALA A 71 -5.74 -14.66 15.09
CA ALA A 71 -4.88 -15.70 14.53
C ALA A 71 -5.51 -17.09 14.78
N PRO A 72 -5.37 -18.04 13.82
CA PRO A 72 -4.64 -17.88 12.57
C PRO A 72 -5.50 -17.36 11.40
N HIS A 73 -6.81 -17.20 11.57
CA HIS A 73 -7.75 -16.86 10.49
C HIS A 73 -7.43 -15.52 9.82
N VAL A 74 -6.98 -14.53 10.60
CA VAL A 74 -6.60 -13.21 10.04
C VAL A 74 -5.43 -13.33 9.06
N LEU A 75 -4.48 -14.25 9.31
CA LEU A 75 -3.34 -14.50 8.43
C LEU A 75 -3.79 -15.25 7.17
N TYR A 76 -4.68 -16.23 7.32
CA TYR A 76 -5.25 -16.96 6.18
C TYR A 76 -6.13 -16.04 5.31
N TRP A 77 -6.82 -15.09 5.93
CA TRP A 77 -7.54 -14.05 5.20
C TRP A 77 -6.57 -13.18 4.40
N MET A 78 -5.44 -12.78 4.98
CA MET A 78 -4.38 -12.06 4.25
C MET A 78 -3.80 -12.87 3.08
N GLU A 79 -3.67 -14.20 3.18
CA GLU A 79 -3.28 -15.03 2.02
C GLU A 79 -4.29 -14.88 0.86
N VAL A 80 -5.60 -14.94 1.16
CA VAL A 80 -6.63 -14.75 0.13
C VAL A 80 -6.51 -13.35 -0.48
N LEU A 81 -6.34 -12.31 0.35
CA LEU A 81 -6.16 -10.94 -0.13
C LEU A 81 -4.93 -10.79 -1.03
N SER A 82 -3.81 -11.44 -0.67
CA SER A 82 -2.57 -11.48 -1.47
C SER A 82 -2.84 -12.02 -2.86
N PHE A 83 -3.51 -13.18 -2.96
CA PHE A 83 -3.79 -13.81 -4.24
C PHE A 83 -4.87 -13.12 -5.08
N THR A 84 -5.81 -12.41 -4.46
CA THR A 84 -6.94 -11.80 -5.17
C THR A 84 -6.80 -10.29 -5.37
N GLY A 85 -5.67 -9.68 -4.99
CA GLY A 85 -5.49 -8.23 -5.04
C GLY A 85 -6.41 -7.47 -4.08
N GLY A 86 -6.82 -8.10 -2.98
CA GLY A 86 -7.79 -7.55 -2.03
C GLY A 86 -7.20 -6.61 -0.98
N VAL A 87 -5.87 -6.46 -0.92
CA VAL A 87 -5.16 -5.70 0.13
C VAL A 87 -5.62 -4.24 0.22
N PRO A 88 -5.66 -3.43 -0.87
CA PRO A 88 -6.12 -2.04 -0.79
C PRO A 88 -7.56 -1.94 -0.28
N ARG A 89 -8.41 -2.88 -0.72
CA ARG A 89 -9.81 -2.95 -0.32
C ARG A 89 -9.97 -3.31 1.16
N ALA A 90 -9.13 -4.20 1.68
CA ALA A 90 -9.11 -4.52 3.11
C ALA A 90 -8.68 -3.32 3.97
N ILE A 91 -7.65 -2.57 3.56
CA ILE A 91 -7.22 -1.34 4.26
C ILE A 91 -8.37 -0.33 4.32
N ALA A 92 -9.07 -0.11 3.19
CA ALA A 92 -10.23 0.77 3.12
C ALA A 92 -11.41 0.28 3.98
N GLY A 93 -11.70 -1.03 3.97
CA GLY A 93 -12.77 -1.61 4.77
C GLY A 93 -12.51 -1.50 6.28
N LEU A 94 -11.28 -1.78 6.73
CA LEU A 94 -10.86 -1.62 8.13
C LEU A 94 -10.99 -0.17 8.59
N ARG A 95 -10.69 0.80 7.70
CA ARG A 95 -10.92 2.23 7.94
C ARG A 95 -12.41 2.56 8.08
N ALA A 96 -13.26 1.97 7.24
CA ALA A 96 -14.70 2.21 7.23
C ALA A 96 -15.36 1.74 8.54
N ILE A 97 -15.00 0.53 9.01
CA ILE A 97 -15.48 -0.02 10.28
C ILE A 97 -15.19 0.90 11.45
N ARG A 98 -13.96 1.44 11.52
CA ARG A 98 -13.57 2.36 12.59
C ARG A 98 -14.47 3.60 12.68
N ARG A 99 -14.98 4.09 11.54
CA ARG A 99 -15.86 5.26 11.47
C ARG A 99 -17.30 4.97 11.90
N HIS A 100 -17.80 3.76 11.63
CA HIS A 100 -19.22 3.43 11.75
C HIS A 100 -19.58 2.52 12.93
N ILE A 101 -18.60 1.98 13.64
CA ILE A 101 -18.82 1.07 14.78
C ILE A 101 -18.44 1.73 16.11
N GLY A 102 -19.34 1.65 17.10
CA GLY A 102 -19.14 2.13 18.47
C GLY A 102 -18.00 1.42 19.20
N ALA A 103 -17.39 2.09 20.19
CA ALA A 103 -16.22 1.56 20.92
C ALA A 103 -16.52 0.28 21.74
N GLU A 104 -17.77 0.09 22.16
CA GLU A 104 -18.18 -1.06 22.98
C GLU A 104 -18.41 -2.34 22.16
N MET A 105 -18.66 -2.20 20.86
CA MET A 105 -18.98 -3.34 20.03
C MET A 105 -17.73 -4.20 19.81
N TRP A 106 -16.62 -3.59 19.38
CA TRP A 106 -15.41 -4.26 18.88
C TRP A 106 -14.14 -3.70 19.50
N ASP A 107 -13.11 -4.55 19.56
CA ASP A 107 -11.75 -4.12 19.91
C ASP A 107 -11.16 -3.27 18.76
N LYS A 108 -11.43 -1.96 18.83
CA LYS A 108 -10.89 -0.96 17.89
C LYS A 108 -9.36 -0.98 17.85
N ALA A 109 -8.71 -1.26 18.96
CA ALA A 109 -7.25 -1.33 19.03
C ALA A 109 -6.72 -2.50 18.20
N SER A 110 -7.32 -3.69 18.33
CA SER A 110 -6.98 -4.84 17.47
C SER A 110 -7.18 -4.55 15.99
N MET A 111 -8.30 -3.91 15.62
CA MET A 111 -8.58 -3.57 14.22
C MET A 111 -7.59 -2.56 13.65
N ASP A 112 -7.22 -1.55 14.44
CA ASP A 112 -6.20 -0.59 14.04
C ASP A 112 -4.82 -1.26 13.94
N GLN A 113 -4.47 -2.19 14.83
CA GLN A 113 -3.23 -2.99 14.72
C GLN A 113 -3.20 -3.88 13.47
N ILE A 114 -4.31 -4.55 13.14
CA ILE A 114 -4.42 -5.36 11.91
C ILE A 114 -4.29 -4.47 10.68
N ARG A 115 -4.95 -3.32 10.69
CA ARG A 115 -4.86 -2.37 9.58
C ARG A 115 -3.45 -1.84 9.40
N ARG A 116 -2.78 -1.46 10.49
CA ARG A 116 -1.38 -1.01 10.47
C ARG A 116 -0.48 -2.12 9.94
N PHE A 117 -0.63 -3.35 10.40
CA PHE A 117 0.12 -4.49 9.88
C PHE A 117 -0.03 -4.64 8.36
N ILE A 118 -1.27 -4.63 7.84
CA ILE A 118 -1.52 -4.77 6.40
C ILE A 118 -0.95 -3.58 5.62
N MET A 119 -1.00 -2.36 6.16
CA MET A 119 -0.42 -1.18 5.53
C MET A 119 1.12 -1.25 5.50
N THR A 120 1.75 -1.48 6.65
CA THR A 120 3.22 -1.57 6.81
C THR A 120 3.82 -2.65 5.94
N PHE A 121 3.14 -3.80 5.80
CA PHE A 121 3.61 -4.93 5.00
C PHE A 121 2.83 -5.07 3.69
N SER A 122 2.22 -4.00 3.18
CA SER A 122 1.34 -4.05 1.99
C SER A 122 2.04 -4.61 0.76
N VAL A 123 3.27 -4.17 0.48
CA VAL A 123 4.08 -4.64 -0.65
C VAL A 123 4.39 -6.14 -0.53
N PRO A 124 5.07 -6.62 0.52
CA PRO A 124 5.40 -8.05 0.63
C PRO A 124 4.15 -8.94 0.69
N ILE A 125 3.06 -8.49 1.32
CA ILE A 125 1.79 -9.24 1.34
C ILE A 125 1.23 -9.37 -0.08
N GLN A 126 1.22 -8.31 -0.89
CA GLN A 126 0.69 -8.35 -2.25
C GLN A 126 1.57 -9.17 -3.20
N GLU A 127 2.89 -9.05 -3.07
CA GLU A 127 3.82 -9.73 -3.97
C GLU A 127 4.03 -11.19 -3.65
N SER A 128 3.94 -11.62 -2.38
CA SER A 128 4.18 -13.02 -1.98
C SER A 128 3.39 -13.42 -0.73
N ALA A 129 2.38 -14.29 -0.87
CA ALA A 129 1.59 -14.76 0.27
C ALA A 129 2.45 -15.43 1.37
N PRO A 130 3.50 -16.23 1.07
CA PRO A 130 4.39 -16.77 2.08
C PRO A 130 5.11 -15.70 2.94
N HIS A 131 5.38 -14.51 2.39
CA HIS A 131 6.04 -13.42 3.12
C HIS A 131 5.18 -12.84 4.25
N ILE A 132 3.87 -13.17 4.31
CA ILE A 132 3.05 -12.93 5.52
C ILE A 132 3.72 -13.60 6.73
N TYR A 133 4.23 -14.82 6.57
CA TYR A 133 4.72 -15.66 7.66
C TYR A 133 6.21 -15.52 7.92
N ILE A 134 7.02 -15.32 6.87
CA ILE A 134 8.48 -15.27 6.99
C ILE A 134 9.06 -13.84 7.05
N SER A 135 8.26 -12.82 6.73
CA SER A 135 8.70 -11.42 6.73
C SER A 135 7.75 -10.51 7.52
N ALA A 136 6.46 -10.48 7.22
CA ALA A 136 5.55 -9.55 7.90
C ALA A 136 5.37 -9.90 9.39
N LEU A 137 5.03 -11.16 9.69
CA LEU A 137 4.75 -11.60 11.07
C LEU A 137 5.97 -11.53 12.02
N PRO A 138 7.19 -11.98 11.63
CA PRO A 138 8.38 -11.87 12.48
C PRO A 138 8.81 -10.42 12.77
N PHE A 139 8.55 -9.51 11.83
CA PHE A 139 8.94 -8.10 11.93
C PHE A 139 7.80 -7.20 12.40
N ALA A 140 6.66 -7.77 12.80
CA ALA A 140 5.60 -7.01 13.46
C ALA A 140 6.05 -6.62 14.88
N PRO A 141 5.60 -5.46 15.42
CA PRO A 141 5.98 -5.04 16.77
C PRO A 141 5.67 -6.09 17.83
N ILE A 142 6.59 -6.33 18.77
CA ILE A 142 6.55 -7.50 19.67
C ILE A 142 5.32 -7.53 20.60
N LYS A 143 4.74 -6.37 20.94
CA LYS A 143 3.52 -6.26 21.75
C LYS A 143 2.25 -6.16 20.89
N SER A 144 2.35 -6.23 19.56
CA SER A 144 1.17 -6.28 18.68
C SER A 144 0.45 -7.62 18.79
N ILE A 145 -0.87 -7.61 18.63
CA ILE A 145 -1.70 -8.83 18.70
C ILE A 145 -1.25 -9.89 17.70
N LEU A 146 -0.85 -9.49 16.49
CA LEU A 146 -0.40 -10.40 15.46
C LEU A 146 0.93 -11.06 15.83
N HIS A 147 1.90 -10.32 16.39
CA HIS A 147 3.15 -10.91 16.86
C HIS A 147 2.92 -11.91 17.99
N ILE A 148 2.16 -11.52 19.01
CA ILE A 148 1.89 -12.37 20.18
C ILE A 148 1.18 -13.66 19.77
N GLU A 149 0.09 -13.55 19.01
CA GLU A 149 -0.68 -14.72 18.58
C GLU A 149 0.06 -15.56 17.52
N GLY A 150 0.84 -14.91 16.67
CA GLY A 150 1.73 -15.57 15.71
C GLY A 150 2.81 -16.41 16.41
N ALA A 151 3.50 -15.84 17.40
CA ALA A 151 4.54 -16.52 18.16
C ALA A 151 4.00 -17.72 18.95
N LYS A 152 2.78 -17.62 19.50
CA LYS A 152 2.10 -18.77 20.14
C LYS A 152 1.83 -19.91 19.16
N ARG A 153 1.49 -19.58 17.90
CA ARG A 153 1.06 -20.56 16.90
C ARG A 153 2.22 -21.20 16.13
N TYR A 154 3.23 -20.41 15.78
CA TYR A 154 4.36 -20.79 14.92
C TYR A 154 5.65 -20.86 15.74
N ARG A 155 5.98 -22.06 16.24
CA ARG A 155 7.12 -22.29 17.14
C ARG A 155 8.49 -21.94 16.54
N ASN A 156 8.60 -21.93 15.21
CA ASN A 156 9.84 -21.63 14.48
C ASN A 156 9.75 -20.28 13.76
N LEU A 157 8.99 -19.32 14.30
CA LEU A 157 8.95 -17.96 13.78
C LEU A 157 10.34 -17.33 13.93
N LEU A 158 10.81 -16.64 12.88
CA LEU A 158 12.07 -15.90 12.94
C LEU A 158 12.00 -14.89 14.11
N ARG A 159 13.09 -14.80 14.87
CA ARG A 159 13.19 -13.89 16.01
C ARG A 159 14.23 -12.82 15.71
N VAL A 160 13.77 -11.57 15.69
CA VAL A 160 14.66 -10.41 15.59
C VAL A 160 15.28 -10.18 16.96
N ALA A 161 16.62 -10.20 17.05
CA ALA A 161 17.34 -10.07 18.32
C ALA A 161 17.31 -8.64 18.86
N GLU A 162 17.45 -7.64 17.97
CA GLU A 162 17.53 -6.22 18.31
C GLU A 162 16.85 -5.36 17.24
N GLY A 163 16.39 -4.16 17.61
CA GLY A 163 15.85 -3.17 16.68
C GLY A 163 14.36 -3.33 16.31
N LEU A 164 13.66 -4.33 16.85
CA LEU A 164 12.23 -4.50 16.62
C LEU A 164 11.42 -3.55 17.52
N GLU A 165 10.46 -2.83 16.94
CA GLU A 165 9.59 -1.93 17.69
C GLU A 165 8.79 -2.69 18.76
N GLU A 166 8.61 -2.10 19.94
CA GLU A 166 7.77 -2.71 20.97
C GLU A 166 6.28 -2.71 20.57
N MET A 167 5.81 -1.62 20.00
CA MET A 167 4.42 -1.39 19.61
C MET A 167 4.38 -0.39 18.46
N TYR A 168 3.33 -0.43 17.63
CA TYR A 168 3.14 0.61 16.62
C TYR A 168 3.09 1.98 17.28
N SER A 169 3.99 2.88 16.89
CA SER A 169 3.98 4.27 17.36
C SER A 169 2.64 4.96 17.06
N GLY A 170 2.25 5.91 17.90
CA GLY A 170 1.17 6.83 17.54
C GLY A 170 1.54 7.58 16.28
N LEU A 171 0.57 7.91 15.43
CA LEU A 171 0.85 8.78 14.28
C LEU A 171 1.42 10.10 14.84
N PRO A 172 2.60 10.54 14.39
CA PRO A 172 3.14 11.82 14.84
C PRO A 172 2.16 12.94 14.45
N SER A 173 2.02 13.94 15.32
CA SER A 173 1.14 15.09 15.06
C SER A 173 1.63 15.98 13.91
N SER A 174 2.90 15.84 13.52
CA SER A 174 3.51 16.51 12.37
C SER A 174 4.61 15.63 11.77
N LEU A 175 4.74 15.64 10.44
CA LEU A 175 5.85 14.98 9.74
C LEU A 175 6.98 16.01 9.55
N ARG A 176 8.19 15.68 10.00
CA ARG A 176 9.36 16.56 9.90
C ARG A 176 10.43 15.90 9.04
N GLY A 177 11.02 16.67 8.13
CA GLY A 177 12.13 16.20 7.30
C GLY A 177 12.46 17.17 6.17
N HIS A 178 11.48 17.86 5.59
CA HIS A 178 11.76 18.96 4.66
C HIS A 178 12.50 20.11 5.36
N GLU A 179 13.42 20.72 4.63
CA GLU A 179 14.27 21.83 5.11
C GLU A 179 13.69 23.21 4.76
N SER A 180 12.60 23.24 4.00
CA SER A 180 11.88 24.45 3.61
C SER A 180 10.36 24.21 3.54
N ARG A 181 9.60 25.19 3.06
CA ARG A 181 8.14 25.14 2.95
C ARG A 181 7.69 23.91 2.17
N VAL A 182 6.66 23.23 2.66
CA VAL A 182 5.97 22.14 1.94
C VAL A 182 4.83 22.74 1.12
N ASN A 183 4.83 22.53 -0.18
CA ASN A 183 3.87 23.14 -1.12
C ASN A 183 2.74 22.21 -1.50
N ALA A 184 3.02 20.92 -1.60
CA ALA A 184 2.06 19.92 -2.05
C ALA A 184 2.21 18.64 -1.26
N VAL A 185 1.08 17.97 -1.03
CA VAL A 185 1.00 16.66 -0.39
C VAL A 185 -0.06 15.80 -1.08
N GLY A 186 0.10 14.49 -1.08
CA GLY A 186 -0.88 13.55 -1.61
C GLY A 186 -0.77 12.18 -0.94
N PHE A 187 -1.90 11.47 -0.81
CA PHE A 187 -1.90 10.07 -0.42
C PHE A 187 -1.72 9.17 -1.65
N SER A 188 -1.06 8.03 -1.47
CA SER A 188 -1.14 6.94 -2.44
C SER A 188 -2.58 6.41 -2.54
N PRO A 189 -2.97 5.79 -3.68
CA PRO A 189 -4.34 5.28 -3.87
C PRO A 189 -4.77 4.24 -2.81
N ASP A 190 -3.85 3.40 -2.35
CA ASP A 190 -4.09 2.44 -1.26
C ASP A 190 -4.01 3.09 0.14
N GLY A 191 -3.55 4.33 0.20
CA GLY A 191 -3.35 5.13 1.40
C GLY A 191 -2.25 4.62 2.33
N SER A 192 -1.33 3.77 1.83
CA SER A 192 -0.17 3.27 2.57
C SER A 192 0.96 4.30 2.67
N GLN A 193 1.03 5.24 1.71
CA GLN A 193 2.07 6.26 1.65
C GLN A 193 1.50 7.67 1.50
N ILE A 194 2.31 8.65 1.89
CA ILE A 194 2.12 10.07 1.60
C ILE A 194 3.31 10.52 0.76
N VAL A 195 3.07 11.36 -0.24
CA VAL A 195 4.11 12.09 -0.98
C VAL A 195 4.03 13.57 -0.63
N SER A 196 5.17 14.25 -0.53
CA SER A 196 5.23 15.71 -0.34
C SER A 196 6.31 16.35 -1.22
N GLY A 197 6.03 17.55 -1.75
CA GLY A 197 6.99 18.39 -2.48
C GLY A 197 7.25 19.71 -1.77
N SER A 198 8.49 20.21 -1.83
CA SER A 198 8.94 21.36 -1.03
C SER A 198 9.84 22.33 -1.81
N ASP A 199 9.94 23.55 -1.27
CA ASP A 199 10.93 24.58 -1.62
C ASP A 199 12.40 24.13 -1.38
N ASP A 200 12.65 23.00 -0.71
CA ASP A 200 14.00 22.42 -0.59
C ASP A 200 14.43 21.61 -1.83
N ASN A 201 13.67 21.74 -2.93
CA ASN A 201 13.84 21.06 -4.22
C ASN A 201 13.68 19.53 -4.15
N THR A 202 13.21 18.98 -3.02
CA THR A 202 13.04 17.54 -2.86
C THR A 202 11.57 17.14 -2.85
N ILE A 203 11.37 15.85 -3.15
CA ILE A 203 10.13 15.14 -2.86
C ILE A 203 10.44 14.11 -1.78
N ARG A 204 9.52 13.92 -0.83
CA ARG A 204 9.66 12.90 0.22
C ARG A 204 8.46 11.97 0.21
N LEU A 205 8.74 10.70 0.48
CA LEU A 205 7.72 9.69 0.77
C LEU A 205 7.66 9.44 2.28
N TRP A 206 6.46 9.18 2.77
CA TRP A 206 6.21 8.90 4.17
C TRP A 206 5.30 7.69 4.30
N ASP A 207 5.57 6.84 5.28
CA ASP A 207 4.66 5.78 5.65
C ASP A 207 3.44 6.42 6.33
N ALA A 208 2.25 6.17 5.78
CA ALA A 208 1.01 6.80 6.26
C ALA A 208 0.52 6.24 7.59
N ALA A 209 1.07 5.12 8.07
CA ALA A 209 0.71 4.48 9.33
C ALA A 209 1.65 4.90 10.48
N THR A 210 2.93 5.17 10.21
CA THR A 210 3.94 5.53 11.21
C THR A 210 4.37 7.00 11.13
N GLY A 211 4.17 7.66 9.98
CA GLY A 211 4.70 8.99 9.70
C GLY A 211 6.22 9.03 9.52
N GLN A 212 6.89 7.88 9.44
CA GLN A 212 8.33 7.83 9.17
C GLN A 212 8.59 8.09 7.68
N ALA A 213 9.74 8.69 7.36
CA ALA A 213 10.18 8.85 5.99
C ALA A 213 10.50 7.49 5.36
N VAL A 214 10.09 7.30 4.10
CA VAL A 214 10.37 6.10 3.31
C VAL A 214 11.51 6.42 2.35
N GLY A 215 12.68 5.83 2.60
CA GLY A 215 13.87 6.06 1.80
C GLY A 215 14.44 7.48 1.92
N GLU A 216 15.38 7.79 1.02
CA GLU A 216 15.98 9.11 0.92
C GLU A 216 15.09 10.09 0.15
N PRO A 217 15.24 11.42 0.35
CA PRO A 217 14.55 12.42 -0.45
C PRO A 217 14.83 12.21 -1.94
N LEU A 218 13.78 12.24 -2.76
CA LEU A 218 13.89 12.17 -4.20
C LEU A 218 14.44 13.52 -4.70
N ARG A 219 15.63 13.46 -5.30
CA ARG A 219 16.36 14.62 -5.80
C ARG A 219 16.46 14.57 -7.32
N GLY A 220 16.33 15.74 -7.95
CA GLY A 220 16.47 15.89 -9.38
C GLY A 220 15.92 17.21 -9.90
N HIS A 221 14.89 17.77 -9.25
CA HIS A 221 14.47 19.13 -9.54
C HIS A 221 15.54 20.14 -9.12
N GLU A 222 15.70 21.19 -9.92
CA GLU A 222 16.70 22.26 -9.70
C GLU A 222 16.11 23.49 -8.99
N SER A 223 14.80 23.48 -8.76
CA SER A 223 14.03 24.54 -8.07
C SER A 223 12.87 23.91 -7.29
N GLU A 224 12.07 24.76 -6.65
CA GLU A 224 10.99 24.38 -5.72
C GLU A 224 10.02 23.39 -6.36
N VAL A 225 9.66 22.35 -5.62
CA VAL A 225 8.64 21.39 -6.04
C VAL A 225 7.28 21.91 -5.60
N SER A 226 6.47 22.34 -6.56
CA SER A 226 5.18 22.99 -6.35
C SER A 226 4.00 22.02 -6.38
N ALA A 227 4.13 20.86 -7.03
CA ALA A 227 3.07 19.89 -7.15
C ALA A 227 3.61 18.46 -7.18
N VAL A 228 2.87 17.53 -6.55
CA VAL A 228 3.16 16.09 -6.53
C VAL A 228 1.87 15.29 -6.62
N GLY A 229 1.93 14.05 -7.13
CA GLY A 229 0.79 13.14 -7.13
C GLY A 229 1.20 11.70 -7.45
N PHE A 230 0.39 10.73 -7.01
CA PHE A 230 0.57 9.32 -7.37
C PHE A 230 -0.20 8.96 -8.64
N SER A 231 0.32 7.98 -9.39
CA SER A 231 -0.44 7.29 -10.42
C SER A 231 -1.62 6.50 -9.80
N PRO A 232 -2.68 6.20 -10.57
CA PRO A 232 -3.86 5.48 -10.05
C PRO A 232 -3.56 4.08 -9.49
N ASP A 233 -2.53 3.42 -10.00
CA ASP A 233 -2.03 2.14 -9.51
C ASP A 233 -1.01 2.27 -8.37
N GLY A 234 -0.59 3.50 -8.04
CA GLY A 234 0.39 3.81 -7.00
C GLY A 234 1.84 3.46 -7.35
N SER A 235 2.12 2.99 -8.57
CA SER A 235 3.48 2.56 -8.95
C SER A 235 4.41 3.72 -9.27
N GLN A 236 3.86 4.90 -9.61
CA GLN A 236 4.62 6.08 -9.99
C GLN A 236 4.19 7.32 -9.21
N ILE A 237 5.12 8.26 -9.11
CA ILE A 237 4.89 9.62 -8.63
C ILE A 237 5.18 10.58 -9.78
N VAL A 238 4.34 11.60 -9.94
CA VAL A 238 4.60 12.75 -10.81
C VAL A 238 4.87 13.97 -9.95
N SER A 239 5.82 14.81 -10.38
CA SER A 239 6.11 16.10 -9.75
C SER A 239 6.24 17.22 -10.77
N GLY A 240 5.80 18.42 -10.40
CA GLY A 240 6.00 19.66 -11.15
C GLY A 240 6.77 20.67 -10.31
N SER A 241 7.66 21.43 -10.95
CA SER A 241 8.59 22.34 -10.27
C SER A 241 8.68 23.71 -10.96
N TRP A 242 9.20 24.66 -10.20
CA TRP A 242 9.63 25.98 -10.68
C TRP A 242 10.82 25.91 -11.65
N ASP A 243 11.52 24.78 -11.74
CA ASP A 243 12.52 24.51 -12.78
C ASP A 243 11.91 24.28 -14.17
N LYS A 244 10.58 24.45 -14.29
CA LYS A 244 9.77 24.36 -15.51
C LYS A 244 9.63 22.94 -16.04
N THR A 245 10.09 21.94 -15.29
CA THR A 245 10.01 20.54 -15.69
C THR A 245 8.95 19.78 -14.90
N ILE A 246 8.52 18.67 -15.49
CA ILE A 246 7.78 17.62 -14.82
C ILE A 246 8.66 16.39 -14.76
N ARG A 247 8.66 15.68 -13.64
CA ARG A 247 9.43 14.44 -13.48
C ARG A 247 8.53 13.30 -13.04
N LEU A 248 8.89 12.09 -13.46
CA LEU A 248 8.30 10.84 -13.01
C LEU A 248 9.29 10.10 -12.11
N TRP A 249 8.76 9.42 -11.11
CA TRP A 249 9.54 8.64 -10.16
C TRP A 249 8.89 7.28 -9.96
N ASP A 250 9.70 6.25 -9.85
CA ASP A 250 9.25 4.93 -9.42
C ASP A 250 9.02 4.97 -7.91
N ALA A 251 7.78 4.70 -7.48
CA ALA A 251 7.38 4.87 -6.08
C ALA A 251 8.05 3.86 -5.12
N ALA A 252 8.47 2.70 -5.64
CA ALA A 252 9.10 1.65 -4.84
C ALA A 252 10.59 1.91 -4.62
N THR A 253 11.29 2.39 -5.65
CA THR A 253 12.75 2.58 -5.64
C THR A 253 13.18 4.02 -5.41
N GLY A 254 12.28 4.99 -5.62
CA GLY A 254 12.60 6.41 -5.60
C GLY A 254 13.46 6.88 -6.78
N GLN A 255 13.64 6.05 -7.81
CA GLN A 255 14.44 6.43 -8.98
C GLN A 255 13.61 7.23 -9.98
N ALA A 256 14.24 8.20 -10.64
CA ALA A 256 13.62 8.92 -11.75
C ALA A 256 13.30 7.96 -12.91
N VAL A 257 12.12 8.13 -13.50
CA VAL A 257 11.65 7.36 -14.65
C VAL A 257 11.76 8.22 -15.90
N GLY A 258 12.80 7.97 -16.70
CA GLY A 258 13.07 8.71 -17.92
C GLY A 258 13.63 10.11 -17.67
N GLU A 259 13.69 10.89 -18.75
CA GLU A 259 14.15 12.29 -18.72
C GLU A 259 13.04 13.25 -18.25
N PRO A 260 13.40 14.42 -17.69
CA PRO A 260 12.43 15.45 -17.34
C PRO A 260 11.60 15.87 -18.55
N LEU A 261 10.29 15.99 -18.36
CA LEU A 261 9.38 16.48 -19.39
C LEU A 261 9.52 18.00 -19.48
N ARG A 262 10.06 18.46 -20.61
CA ARG A 262 10.32 19.86 -20.92
C ARG A 262 9.30 20.34 -21.95
N GLY A 263 8.86 21.58 -21.79
CA GLY A 263 7.93 22.22 -22.73
C GLY A 263 7.23 23.43 -22.13
N HIS A 264 7.07 23.47 -20.81
CA HIS A 264 6.61 24.68 -20.13
C HIS A 264 7.69 25.76 -20.13
N GLU A 265 7.28 27.02 -20.27
CA GLU A 265 8.18 28.19 -20.31
C GLU A 265 8.30 28.90 -18.95
N SER A 266 7.44 28.53 -18.00
CA SER A 266 7.43 29.02 -16.61
C SER A 266 7.10 27.90 -15.61
N ALA A 267 7.07 28.24 -14.32
CA ALA A 267 6.91 27.30 -13.21
C ALA A 267 5.66 26.41 -13.35
N VAL A 268 5.82 25.10 -13.12
CA VAL A 268 4.72 24.12 -13.18
C VAL A 268 4.01 24.09 -11.83
N ARG A 269 2.79 24.62 -11.77
CA ARG A 269 2.02 24.77 -10.52
C ARG A 269 1.13 23.59 -10.18
N ALA A 270 0.77 22.78 -11.17
CA ALA A 270 -0.11 21.62 -10.97
C ALA A 270 0.30 20.47 -11.88
N VAL A 271 0.18 19.25 -11.37
CA VAL A 271 0.33 18.00 -12.12
C VAL A 271 -0.73 17.01 -11.68
N GLY A 272 -1.09 16.07 -12.55
CA GLY A 272 -1.97 14.97 -12.21
C GLY A 272 -1.94 13.85 -13.24
N PHE A 273 -2.28 12.64 -12.83
CA PHE A 273 -2.48 11.52 -13.74
C PHE A 273 -3.93 11.45 -14.23
N SER A 274 -4.12 10.95 -15.45
CA SER A 274 -5.42 10.47 -15.89
C SER A 274 -5.86 9.25 -15.06
N PRO A 275 -7.18 8.98 -14.93
CA PRO A 275 -7.68 7.86 -14.11
C PRO A 275 -7.18 6.47 -14.54
N ASP A 276 -6.81 6.32 -15.81
CA ASP A 276 -6.23 5.09 -16.37
C ASP A 276 -4.69 5.05 -16.32
N GLY A 277 -4.04 6.13 -15.86
CA GLY A 277 -2.58 6.26 -15.77
C GLY A 277 -1.85 6.43 -17.10
N SER A 278 -2.55 6.52 -18.23
CA SER A 278 -1.94 6.62 -19.56
C SER A 278 -1.42 8.03 -19.90
N GLN A 279 -1.88 9.05 -19.15
CA GLN A 279 -1.53 10.44 -19.38
C GLN A 279 -1.22 11.19 -18.10
N ILE A 280 -0.40 12.23 -18.26
CA ILE A 280 -0.17 13.27 -17.27
C ILE A 280 -0.73 14.57 -17.81
N VAL A 281 -1.37 15.35 -16.95
CA VAL A 281 -1.72 16.74 -17.20
C VAL A 281 -0.87 17.65 -16.34
N SER A 282 -0.47 18.80 -16.87
CA SER A 282 0.25 19.83 -16.12
C SER A 282 -0.29 21.23 -16.42
N GLY A 283 -0.28 22.09 -15.42
CA GLY A 283 -0.61 23.51 -15.54
C GLY A 283 0.56 24.38 -15.06
N SER A 284 0.87 25.43 -15.81
CA SER A 284 2.02 26.31 -15.56
C SER A 284 1.65 27.79 -15.54
N GLU A 285 2.52 28.59 -14.94
CA GLU A 285 2.48 30.05 -15.00
C GLU A 285 2.72 30.62 -16.42
N ASP A 286 3.09 29.78 -17.39
CA ASP A 286 3.13 30.16 -18.81
C ASP A 286 1.74 30.27 -19.45
N ASN A 287 0.67 30.18 -18.64
CA ASN A 287 -0.74 30.21 -19.05
C ASN A 287 -1.16 29.01 -19.92
N THR A 288 -0.40 27.92 -19.92
CA THR A 288 -0.74 26.70 -20.67
C THR A 288 -1.05 25.51 -19.78
N ILE A 289 -1.90 24.62 -20.33
CA ILE A 289 -2.09 23.26 -19.85
C ILE A 289 -1.47 22.33 -20.88
N ARG A 290 -0.69 21.33 -20.45
CA ARG A 290 -0.08 20.34 -21.33
C ARG A 290 -0.48 18.93 -20.95
N LEU A 291 -0.58 18.08 -21.96
CA LEU A 291 -0.84 16.65 -21.83
C LEU A 291 0.40 15.86 -22.27
N TRP A 292 0.76 14.83 -21.53
CA TRP A 292 1.93 14.00 -21.75
C TRP A 292 1.53 12.53 -21.73
N ASN A 293 1.98 11.75 -22.72
CA ASN A 293 1.70 10.31 -22.78
C ASN A 293 2.76 9.52 -21.98
N THR A 294 2.35 8.74 -20.99
CA THR A 294 3.27 8.01 -20.09
C THR A 294 4.03 6.89 -20.80
N GLU A 295 3.46 6.23 -21.79
CA GLU A 295 4.16 5.19 -22.57
C GLU A 295 5.35 5.75 -23.34
N THR A 296 5.21 6.95 -23.91
CA THR A 296 6.30 7.63 -24.63
C THR A 296 7.42 8.04 -23.68
N VAL A 297 7.08 8.46 -22.46
CA VAL A 297 8.06 8.83 -21.42
C VAL A 297 8.86 7.61 -20.97
N ILE A 298 8.21 6.45 -20.82
CA ILE A 298 8.85 5.21 -20.36
C ILE A 298 9.69 4.57 -21.49
N ARG A 299 9.26 4.67 -22.76
CA ARG A 299 9.93 4.01 -23.91
C ARG A 299 11.35 4.50 -24.20
N CYS A 300 11.68 5.75 -23.85
CA CYS A 300 13.05 6.28 -23.95
C CYS A 300 14.08 5.47 -23.15
N LYS A 301 13.67 4.54 -22.27
CA LYS A 301 14.56 3.61 -21.56
C LYS A 301 14.96 2.36 -22.39
N SER A 302 14.15 1.95 -23.38
CA SER A 302 14.33 0.68 -24.09
C SER A 302 15.21 0.73 -25.33
N GLU A 303 15.37 1.92 -25.94
CA GLU A 303 16.19 2.08 -27.15
C GLU A 303 17.70 2.21 -26.85
N TYR A 304 18.08 2.49 -25.59
CA TYR A 304 19.48 2.57 -25.16
C TYR A 304 20.06 1.26 -24.62
N LEU A 305 19.28 0.17 -24.54
CA LEU A 305 19.72 -1.14 -24.03
C LEU A 305 19.80 -2.25 -25.10
N ARG A 306 19.78 -1.91 -26.40
CA ARG A 306 20.11 -2.88 -27.45
C ARG A 306 21.62 -2.85 -27.71
N PRO A 307 22.39 -3.91 -27.39
CA PRO A 307 23.75 -4.03 -27.88
C PRO A 307 23.70 -4.31 -29.39
N GLY A 308 24.46 -3.53 -30.15
CA GLY A 308 24.83 -3.85 -31.54
C GLY A 308 25.90 -4.93 -31.60
#